data_AF-A0A351MU11-F1
#
_entry.id   AF-A0A351MU11-F1
#
_cell.length_a   1.000
_cell.length_b   1.000
_cell.length_c   1.000
_cell.angle_alpha   90.00
_cell.angle_beta   90.00
_cell.angle_gamma   90.00
#
_symmetry.space_group_name_H-M   'P 1'
#
loop_
_entity.id
_entity.type
_entity.pdbx_description
1 polymer ?
#
loop_
_entity_poly.entity_id
_entity_poly.type
_entity_poly.pdbx_seq_one_letter_code
_entity_poly.pdbx_strand_id
1 'polypeptide(L)'
;MKHILPILTLVSTLAITGCTTAVGVDNPDNSSASWSGGSLTTTYKSDVTAVFVASKRALDGMRDLGILGRVGETEHRSSEGELTGVTVYARAIGDVQVTIDINKASDSTSGAECTSTSVRWGTLGNCQQSQQVVHRITQSLGR
;
A
#
# COMPACT_ATOMS: atom_id res chain seq x y z
N MET A 1 -26.55 36.05 -8.08
CA MET A 1 -26.22 34.61 -7.89
C MET A 1 -25.11 34.20 -8.88
N LYS A 2 -23.89 34.75 -8.78
CA LYS A 2 -22.85 34.61 -9.83
C LYS A 2 -21.50 34.04 -9.32
N HIS A 3 -21.44 33.65 -8.05
CA HIS A 3 -20.24 33.13 -7.39
C HIS A 3 -20.41 31.73 -6.78
N ILE A 4 -21.57 31.09 -6.97
CA ILE A 4 -21.84 29.75 -6.38
C ILE A 4 -21.18 28.64 -7.21
N LEU A 5 -21.06 28.83 -8.53
CA LEU A 5 -20.44 27.84 -9.43
C LEU A 5 -18.94 27.57 -9.15
N PRO A 6 -18.06 28.58 -8.97
CA PRO A 6 -16.63 28.30 -8.74
C PRO A 6 -16.32 27.72 -7.34
N ILE A 7 -17.21 27.94 -6.36
CA ILE A 7 -17.03 27.39 -5.01
C ILE A 7 -17.32 25.89 -4.99
N LEU A 8 -18.35 25.44 -5.73
CA LEU A 8 -18.68 24.02 -5.82
C LEU A 8 -17.57 23.20 -6.52
N THR A 9 -16.88 23.78 -7.51
CA THR A 9 -15.74 23.15 -8.19
C THR A 9 -14.46 23.10 -7.34
N LEU A 10 -14.29 24.01 -6.39
CA LEU A 10 -13.14 24.02 -5.49
C LEU A 10 -13.31 22.98 -4.36
N VAL A 11 -14.53 22.81 -3.85
CA VAL A 11 -14.84 21.78 -2.84
C VAL A 11 -14.72 20.37 -3.41
N SER A 12 -15.10 20.14 -4.67
CA SER A 12 -14.95 18.83 -5.31
C SER A 12 -13.50 18.49 -5.69
N THR A 13 -12.63 19.50 -5.87
CA THR A 13 -11.20 19.26 -6.11
C THR A 13 -10.41 19.01 -4.82
N LEU A 14 -10.74 19.68 -3.71
CA LEU A 14 -10.14 19.38 -2.40
C LEU A 14 -10.56 18.03 -1.82
N ALA A 15 -11.75 17.52 -2.15
CA ALA A 15 -12.19 16.20 -1.70
C ALA A 15 -11.41 15.03 -2.34
N ILE A 16 -10.71 15.28 -3.46
CA ILE A 16 -10.01 14.25 -4.24
C ILE A 16 -8.48 14.36 -4.06
N THR A 17 -7.95 15.55 -3.75
CA THR A 17 -6.57 15.69 -3.30
C THR A 17 -6.48 15.32 -1.83
N GLY A 18 -6.58 14.02 -1.53
CA GLY A 18 -6.38 13.51 -0.17
C GLY A 18 -5.08 14.07 0.40
N CYS A 19 -5.16 14.75 1.56
CA CYS A 19 -3.98 15.23 2.27
C CYS A 19 -2.98 14.09 2.41
N THR A 20 -1.81 14.23 1.78
CA THR A 20 -0.73 13.26 1.97
C THR A 20 -0.16 13.50 3.36
N THR A 21 -0.40 12.55 4.25
CA THR A 21 -0.02 12.67 5.66
C THR A 21 1.13 11.71 5.92
N ALA A 22 2.21 12.19 6.53
CA ALA A 22 3.28 11.32 6.99
C ALA A 22 2.81 10.55 8.23
N VAL A 23 2.98 9.24 8.22
CA VAL A 23 2.54 8.35 9.30
C VAL A 23 3.71 7.46 9.70
N GLY A 24 3.96 7.34 11.00
CA GLY A 24 4.97 6.41 11.51
C GLY A 24 4.58 4.97 11.21
N VAL A 25 5.53 4.17 10.72
CA VAL A 25 5.34 2.74 10.46
C VAL A 25 6.50 1.95 11.03
N ASP A 26 6.23 0.69 11.36
CA ASP A 26 7.27 -0.24 11.76
C ASP A 26 7.95 -0.82 10.51
N ASN A 27 8.85 -0.02 9.95
CA ASN A 27 9.72 -0.36 8.83
C ASN A 27 11.08 0.32 9.06
N PRO A 28 12.16 -0.43 9.35
CA PRO A 28 13.46 0.17 9.63
C PRO A 28 14.14 0.76 8.38
N ASP A 29 13.74 0.37 7.17
CA ASP A 29 14.26 0.99 5.95
C ASP A 29 13.69 2.40 5.73
N ASN A 30 12.43 2.60 6.15
CA ASN A 30 11.71 3.85 6.04
C ASN A 30 10.67 3.96 7.16
N SER A 31 11.05 4.64 8.26
CA SER A 31 10.21 4.79 9.46
C SER A 31 8.98 5.69 9.25
N SER A 32 8.84 6.31 8.08
CA SER A 32 7.69 7.14 7.71
C SER A 32 7.06 6.65 6.41
N ALA A 33 5.76 6.36 6.45
CA ALA A 33 4.94 6.06 5.29
C ALA A 33 4.10 7.28 4.91
N SER A 34 3.67 7.36 3.65
CA SER A 34 2.71 8.35 3.18
C SER A 34 1.30 7.75 3.16
N TRP A 35 0.36 8.38 3.85
CA TRP A 35 -1.05 8.06 3.79
C TRP A 35 -1.76 9.02 2.85
N SER A 36 -2.37 8.50 1.78
CA SER A 36 -3.13 9.31 0.83
C SER A 36 -4.20 8.48 0.12
N GLY A 37 -5.36 9.07 -0.12
CA GLY A 37 -6.44 8.44 -0.91
C GLY A 37 -6.94 7.09 -0.39
N GLY A 38 -6.72 6.78 0.90
CA GLY A 38 -7.07 5.50 1.53
C GLY A 38 -5.98 4.43 1.45
N SER A 39 -4.78 4.75 0.94
CA SER A 39 -3.65 3.83 0.89
C SER A 39 -2.47 4.32 1.72
N LEU A 40 -1.77 3.37 2.34
CA LEU A 40 -0.53 3.59 3.08
C LEU A 40 0.65 3.12 2.23
N THR A 41 1.52 4.04 1.81
CA THR A 41 2.66 3.73 0.95
C THR A 41 3.97 3.84 1.72
N THR A 42 4.78 2.79 1.67
CA THR A 42 6.13 2.73 2.24
C THR A 42 7.10 2.10 1.24
N THR A 43 8.40 2.17 1.52
CA THR A 43 9.45 1.62 0.66
C THR A 43 10.32 0.63 1.44
N TYR A 44 10.69 -0.47 0.80
CA TYR A 44 11.62 -1.46 1.33
C TYR A 44 12.88 -1.52 0.47
N LYS A 45 14.05 -1.64 1.12
CA LYS A 45 15.34 -1.87 0.46
C LYS A 45 15.49 -3.37 0.17
N SER A 46 14.58 -3.90 -0.63
CA SER A 46 14.47 -5.31 -1.00
C SER A 46 13.93 -5.43 -2.42
N ASP A 47 14.16 -6.57 -3.05
CA ASP A 47 13.60 -6.87 -4.36
C ASP A 47 12.08 -7.14 -4.28
N VAL A 48 11.40 -6.97 -5.42
CA VAL A 48 9.95 -7.14 -5.53
C VAL A 48 9.50 -8.55 -5.13
N THR A 49 10.30 -9.58 -5.42
CA THR A 49 9.94 -10.97 -5.14
C THR A 49 10.00 -11.26 -3.64
N ALA A 50 11.01 -10.75 -2.94
CA ALA A 50 11.11 -10.86 -1.49
C ALA A 50 9.95 -10.16 -0.79
N VAL A 51 9.61 -8.93 -1.20
CA VAL A 51 8.48 -8.18 -0.62
C VAL A 51 7.15 -8.87 -0.94
N PHE A 52 6.99 -9.44 -2.13
CA PHE A 52 5.81 -10.21 -2.51
C PHE A 52 5.63 -11.47 -1.65
N VAL A 53 6.70 -12.26 -1.47
CA VAL A 53 6.66 -13.46 -0.62
C VAL A 53 6.37 -13.07 0.83
N ALA A 54 6.99 -12.00 1.34
CA ALA A 54 6.72 -11.47 2.67
C ALA A 54 5.27 -11.00 2.82
N SER A 55 4.72 -10.32 1.81
CA SER A 55 3.32 -9.86 1.80
C SER A 55 2.33 -11.02 1.85
N LYS A 56 2.61 -12.13 1.15
CA LYS A 56 1.78 -13.33 1.24
C LYS A 56 1.80 -13.93 2.65
N ARG A 57 2.99 -14.08 3.24
CA ARG A 57 3.16 -14.61 4.61
C ARG A 57 2.48 -13.72 5.64
N ALA A 58 2.61 -12.40 5.50
CA ALA A 58 1.95 -11.42 6.34
C ALA A 58 0.42 -11.61 6.31
N LEU A 59 -0.18 -11.60 5.11
CA LEU A 59 -1.63 -11.79 4.95
C LEU A 59 -2.11 -13.15 5.48
N ASP A 60 -1.37 -14.23 5.22
CA ASP A 60 -1.71 -15.57 5.69
C ASP A 60 -1.63 -15.70 7.23
N GLY A 61 -0.76 -14.91 7.87
CA GLY A 61 -0.60 -14.86 9.33
C GLY A 61 -1.58 -13.95 10.07
N MET A 62 -2.31 -13.07 9.36
CA MET A 62 -3.18 -12.04 9.95
C MET A 62 -4.63 -12.48 10.20
N ARG A 63 -4.84 -13.78 10.49
CA ARG A 63 -6.18 -14.31 10.81
C ARG A 63 -6.76 -13.72 12.10
N ASP A 64 -5.89 -13.35 13.04
CA ASP A 64 -6.20 -12.63 14.27
C ASP A 64 -6.81 -11.25 14.02
N LEU A 65 -6.41 -10.58 12.93
CA LEU A 65 -6.92 -9.26 12.51
C LEU A 65 -8.10 -9.37 11.54
N GLY A 66 -8.65 -10.58 11.37
CA GLY A 66 -9.85 -10.81 10.57
C GLY A 66 -9.57 -10.98 9.07
N ILE A 67 -8.33 -11.22 8.63
CA ILE A 67 -8.08 -11.65 7.25
C ILE A 67 -8.56 -13.10 7.09
N LEU A 68 -9.49 -13.31 6.17
CA LEU A 68 -10.08 -14.62 5.87
C LEU A 68 -9.20 -15.43 4.92
N GLY A 69 -8.51 -14.76 4.02
CA GLY A 69 -7.53 -15.37 3.12
C GLY A 69 -7.22 -14.50 1.90
N ARG A 70 -6.15 -14.89 1.20
CA ARG A 70 -5.81 -14.33 -0.12
C ARG A 70 -6.80 -14.80 -1.17
N VAL A 71 -7.13 -13.92 -2.10
CA VAL A 71 -8.13 -14.16 -3.17
C VAL A 71 -7.45 -14.25 -4.54
N GLY A 72 -6.28 -13.64 -4.69
CA GLY A 72 -5.51 -13.72 -5.92
C GLY A 72 -4.33 -12.77 -5.94
N GLU A 73 -3.60 -12.79 -7.04
CA GLU A 73 -2.47 -11.93 -7.33
C GLU A 73 -2.49 -11.55 -8.81
N THR A 74 -1.95 -10.37 -9.13
CA THR A 74 -1.83 -9.88 -10.50
C THR A 74 -0.44 -9.34 -10.69
N GLU A 75 0.31 -9.92 -11.62
CA GLU A 75 1.63 -9.42 -12.00
C GLU A 75 1.51 -8.22 -12.93
N HIS A 76 2.33 -7.21 -12.68
CA HIS A 76 2.56 -6.09 -13.57
C HIS A 76 3.89 -6.30 -14.28
N ARG A 77 3.86 -6.33 -15.60
CA ARG A 77 5.07 -6.49 -16.43
C ARG A 77 5.24 -5.30 -17.37
N SER A 78 6.48 -4.99 -17.68
CA SER A 78 6.81 -3.99 -18.72
C SER A 78 6.42 -4.51 -20.11
N SER A 79 6.45 -3.63 -21.11
CA SER A 79 6.29 -4.00 -22.52
C SER A 79 7.32 -5.02 -23.02
N GLU A 80 8.45 -5.12 -22.33
CA GLU A 80 9.56 -6.04 -22.61
C GLU A 80 9.45 -7.35 -21.81
N GLY A 81 8.45 -7.48 -20.94
CA GLY A 81 8.17 -8.67 -20.15
C GLY A 81 8.88 -8.74 -18.79
N GLU A 82 9.60 -7.70 -18.38
CA GLU A 82 10.21 -7.61 -17.04
C GLU A 82 9.12 -7.45 -15.97
N LEU A 83 9.25 -8.14 -14.83
CA LEU A 83 8.35 -7.96 -13.69
C LEU A 83 8.57 -6.60 -13.03
N THR A 84 7.63 -5.68 -13.21
CA THR A 84 7.67 -4.33 -12.64
C THR A 84 6.92 -4.22 -11.32
N GLY A 85 6.01 -5.15 -11.03
CA GLY A 85 5.26 -5.16 -9.79
C GLY A 85 4.32 -6.33 -9.65
N VAL A 86 3.67 -6.44 -8.50
CA VAL A 86 2.63 -7.42 -8.20
C VAL A 86 1.58 -6.76 -7.30
N THR A 87 0.31 -6.92 -7.62
CA THR A 87 -0.79 -6.64 -6.70
C THR A 87 -1.27 -7.93 -6.04
N VAL A 88 -1.37 -7.93 -4.72
CA VAL A 88 -1.93 -9.04 -3.93
C VAL A 88 -3.29 -8.64 -3.38
N TYR A 89 -4.27 -9.52 -3.53
CA TYR A 89 -5.63 -9.32 -3.03
C TYR A 89 -5.94 -10.29 -1.91
N ALA A 90 -6.54 -9.79 -0.84
CA ALA A 90 -7.09 -10.59 0.25
C ALA A 90 -8.48 -10.07 0.66
N ARG A 91 -9.20 -10.91 1.39
CA ARG A 91 -10.51 -10.60 1.96
C ARG A 91 -10.43 -10.62 3.47
N ALA A 92 -11.01 -9.62 4.11
CA ALA A 92 -11.18 -9.54 5.56
C ALA A 92 -12.67 -9.65 5.96
N ILE A 93 -12.93 -9.82 7.26
CA ILE A 93 -14.27 -9.87 7.85
C ILE A 93 -15.10 -8.66 7.39
N GLY A 94 -16.36 -8.90 7.02
CA GLY A 94 -17.24 -7.87 6.45
C GLY A 94 -17.10 -7.70 4.93
N ASP A 95 -16.51 -8.67 4.23
CA ASP A 95 -16.23 -8.64 2.78
C ASP A 95 -15.37 -7.44 2.38
N VAL A 96 -14.45 -7.07 3.27
CA VAL A 96 -13.54 -5.95 3.05
C VAL A 96 -12.38 -6.44 2.20
N GLN A 97 -12.19 -5.83 1.03
CA GLN A 97 -11.03 -6.12 0.19
C GLN A 97 -9.78 -5.46 0.78
N VAL A 98 -8.71 -6.24 0.90
CA VAL A 98 -7.36 -5.75 1.23
C VAL A 98 -6.51 -5.87 -0.02
N THR A 99 -5.90 -4.77 -0.42
CA THR A 99 -5.05 -4.69 -1.62
C THR A 99 -3.66 -4.25 -1.21
N ILE A 100 -2.65 -4.99 -1.67
CA ILE A 100 -1.25 -4.64 -1.51
C ILE A 100 -0.64 -4.50 -2.90
N ASP A 101 -0.30 -3.29 -3.30
CA ASP A 101 0.40 -2.99 -4.54
C ASP A 101 1.90 -2.90 -4.28
N ILE A 102 2.67 -3.76 -4.94
CA ILE A 102 4.12 -3.87 -4.79
C ILE A 102 4.73 -3.50 -6.13
N ASN A 103 5.54 -2.45 -6.19
CA ASN A 103 6.11 -1.95 -7.43
C ASN A 103 7.61 -1.70 -7.29
N LYS A 104 8.37 -1.99 -8.35
CA LYS A 104 9.76 -1.56 -8.48
C LYS A 104 9.81 -0.04 -8.45
N ALA A 105 10.70 0.49 -7.63
CA ALA A 105 10.91 1.91 -7.45
C ALA A 105 12.40 2.20 -7.33
N SER A 106 12.74 3.48 -7.34
CA SER A 106 14.10 3.93 -7.05
C SER A 106 14.02 4.92 -5.90
N ASP A 107 14.93 4.79 -4.94
CA ASP A 107 15.03 5.75 -3.85
C ASP A 107 15.48 7.10 -4.44
N SER A 108 14.72 8.16 -4.17
CA SER A 108 14.98 9.49 -4.68
C SER A 108 16.28 10.10 -4.14
N THR A 109 16.79 9.57 -3.02
CA THR A 109 18.00 10.09 -2.37
C THR A 109 19.26 9.36 -2.82
N SER A 110 19.21 8.02 -2.86
CA SER A 110 20.38 7.19 -3.17
C SER A 110 20.43 6.68 -4.62
N GLY A 111 19.33 6.77 -5.37
CA GLY A 111 19.20 6.16 -6.69
C GLY A 111 19.20 4.63 -6.66
N ALA A 112 19.27 4.01 -5.48
CA ALA A 112 19.27 2.57 -5.34
C ALA A 112 17.89 1.99 -5.69
N GLU A 113 17.88 0.79 -6.29
CA GLU A 113 16.65 0.04 -6.51
C GLU A 113 15.99 -0.29 -5.17
N CYS A 114 14.71 0.03 -5.06
CA CYS A 114 13.89 -0.30 -3.91
C CYS A 114 12.51 -0.77 -4.37
N THR A 115 11.72 -1.26 -3.43
CA THR A 115 10.35 -1.71 -3.71
C THR A 115 9.37 -0.82 -2.96
N SER A 116 8.50 -0.14 -3.70
CA SER A 116 7.37 0.61 -3.15
C SER A 116 6.23 -0.34 -2.85
N THR A 117 5.65 -0.23 -1.65
CA THR A 117 4.51 -1.04 -1.21
C THR A 117 3.39 -0.13 -0.75
N SER A 118 2.23 -0.25 -1.39
CA SER A 118 1.02 0.52 -1.10
C SER A 118 -0.06 -0.43 -0.57
N VAL A 119 -0.53 -0.20 0.66
CA VAL A 119 -1.53 -1.03 1.33
C VAL A 119 -2.83 -0.27 1.52
N ARG A 120 -3.90 -0.81 0.93
CA ARG A 120 -5.27 -0.32 1.11
C ARG A 120 -6.13 -1.37 1.79
N TRP A 121 -6.70 -1.01 2.93
CA TRP A 121 -7.68 -1.83 3.64
C TRP A 121 -9.09 -1.28 3.43
N GLY A 122 -9.88 -1.97 2.59
CA GLY A 122 -11.24 -1.59 2.23
C GLY A 122 -11.34 -0.48 1.18
N THR A 123 -12.57 -0.19 0.78
CA THR A 123 -12.84 0.77 -0.31
C THR A 123 -12.47 2.20 0.03
N LEU A 124 -12.61 2.62 1.29
CA LEU A 124 -12.21 3.96 1.76
C LEU A 124 -10.79 4.00 2.35
N GLY A 125 -10.18 2.84 2.58
CA GLY A 125 -8.91 2.73 3.31
C GLY A 125 -9.08 2.75 4.82
N ASN A 126 -8.18 2.06 5.52
CA ASN A 126 -8.04 2.13 6.97
C ASN A 126 -6.56 2.20 7.33
N CYS A 127 -6.10 3.37 7.78
CA CYS A 127 -4.69 3.61 8.06
C CYS A 127 -4.14 2.66 9.13
N GLN A 128 -4.87 2.50 10.23
CA GLN A 128 -4.45 1.64 11.34
C GLN A 128 -4.28 0.19 10.90
N GLN A 129 -5.25 -0.36 10.15
CA GLN A 129 -5.14 -1.73 9.64
C GLN A 129 -4.04 -1.86 8.58
N SER A 130 -3.88 -0.87 7.69
CA SER A 130 -2.78 -0.83 6.75
C SER A 130 -1.41 -0.79 7.46
N GLN A 131 -1.27 -0.09 8.59
CA GLN A 131 -0.04 -0.10 9.39
C GLN A 131 0.26 -1.49 9.98
N GLN A 132 -0.77 -2.23 10.41
CA GLN A 132 -0.60 -3.61 10.88
C GLN A 132 -0.13 -4.54 9.76
N VAL A 133 -0.65 -4.38 8.54
CA VAL A 133 -0.15 -5.12 7.38
C VAL A 133 1.32 -4.81 7.12
N VAL A 134 1.70 -3.53 7.11
CA VAL A 134 3.10 -3.10 6.93
C VAL A 134 4.00 -3.72 8.00
N HIS A 135 3.62 -3.65 9.28
CA HIS A 135 4.36 -4.28 10.37
C HIS A 135 4.58 -5.79 10.15
N ARG A 136 3.54 -6.52 9.73
CA ARG A 136 3.63 -7.96 9.46
C ARG A 136 4.51 -8.28 8.25
N ILE A 137 4.53 -7.40 7.23
CA ILE A 137 5.44 -7.51 6.09
C ILE A 137 6.88 -7.35 6.56
N THR A 138 7.17 -6.32 7.37
CA THR A 138 8.49 -6.06 7.95
C THR A 138 8.98 -7.28 8.75
N GLN A 139 8.14 -7.81 9.64
CA GLN A 139 8.46 -9.04 10.40
C GLN A 139 8.76 -10.23 9.48
N SER A 140 7.99 -10.38 8.39
CA SER A 140 8.16 -11.47 7.43
C SER A 140 9.42 -11.33 6.58
N LEU A 141 9.96 -10.11 6.44
CA LEU A 141 11.27 -9.82 5.83
C LEU A 141 12.43 -10.06 6.81
N GLY A 142 12.16 -10.27 8.10
CA GLY A 142 13.18 -10.45 9.14
C GLY A 142 13.83 -9.15 9.57
N ARG A 143 13.05 -8.06 9.57
CA ARG A 143 13.47 -6.70 9.93
C ARG A 143 12.82 -6.24 11.22
#